data_AF-A0A7S2CFQ3-F1
#
_entry.id   AF-A0A7S2CFQ3-F1
#
_cell.length_a   1.000
_cell.length_b   1.000
_cell.length_c   1.000
_cell.angle_alpha   90.00
_cell.angle_beta   90.00
_cell.angle_gamma   90.00
#
_symmetry.space_group_name_H-M   'P 1'
#
loop_
_entity.id
_entity.type
_entity.pdbx_description
1 polymer ?
#
loop_
_entity_poly.entity_id
_entity_poly.type
_entity_poly.pdbx_seq_one_letter_code
_entity_poly.pdbx_strand_id
1 'polypeptide(L)'
;AGPAGPLLGKLVRISLKDAVPTVPFASATGDEQEFQPRVVDGQEGQCLGWDGGAQRIYVVLTFDGMIAKVPEANLSEFERPSPEAGGFDVLWPTSEAEFESYEFALSVAENLQNKGFCVVQTFVDDSERRDALECANAVKELEEYRQEIEPDYMGRKNYTKVKKLKQDTPDAEPEDALERCNHQLTNLGLLLVPFAPDHLGFNPSAQSKAVARVRFQGKSEADRLAPMPLTDEDVEDGVVKNHIIFMQTRKICMLYLIDNQGGELFLYPKDGGEVSIPLTKNKLVLFNHSKMSYSYKPQGESLAVQAWMLGDMPGFQLSRIEGGNQERQALMGIVGAPMPEGFKANIMSMSTRYPGDSKEPFAYWTMQMHATDCVTEWPIIRFDIDLYYSPDPNDVIFGKSYTNHGGFLRYEEITNLDNEFFSIAEAEAACMSLNQRMFCEIGYEAL
;
A
#
# COMPACT_ATOMS: atom_id res chain seq x y z
N ALA A 1 18.81 9.21 -35.81
CA ALA A 1 17.44 8.68 -35.65
C ALA A 1 16.89 8.37 -37.04
N GLY A 2 16.77 7.08 -37.40
CA GLY A 2 16.03 6.70 -38.61
C GLY A 2 14.54 7.03 -38.42
N PRO A 3 13.74 7.10 -39.51
CA PRO A 3 12.30 7.31 -39.40
C PRO A 3 11.70 6.21 -38.52
N ALA A 4 10.83 6.57 -37.57
CA ALA A 4 10.11 5.60 -36.75
C ALA A 4 9.40 4.58 -37.65
N GLY A 5 9.59 3.28 -37.37
CA GLY A 5 8.93 2.22 -38.12
C GLY A 5 7.41 2.35 -38.00
N PRO A 6 6.63 2.20 -39.09
CA PRO A 6 5.18 2.46 -39.11
C PRO A 6 4.37 1.63 -38.10
N LEU A 7 4.91 0.51 -37.60
CA LEU A 7 4.24 -0.38 -36.65
C LEU A 7 4.81 -0.32 -35.23
N LEU A 8 5.82 0.52 -34.95
CA LEU A 8 6.41 0.60 -33.61
C LEU A 8 5.36 1.00 -32.57
N GLY A 9 5.26 0.24 -31.47
CA GLY A 9 4.29 0.45 -30.39
C GLY A 9 2.85 0.02 -30.72
N LYS A 10 2.54 -0.30 -31.98
CA LYS A 10 1.21 -0.74 -32.40
C LYS A 10 0.95 -2.20 -32.05
N LEU A 11 -0.35 -2.51 -31.93
CA LEU A 11 -0.84 -3.87 -31.86
C LEU A 11 -0.88 -4.48 -33.27
N VAL A 12 -0.43 -5.73 -33.37
CA VAL A 12 -0.33 -6.45 -34.64
C VAL A 12 -0.83 -7.88 -34.52
N ARG A 13 -1.34 -8.41 -35.62
CA ARG A 13 -1.60 -9.84 -35.82
C ARG A 13 -0.57 -10.42 -36.77
N ILE A 14 0.01 -11.55 -36.36
CA ILE A 14 1.00 -12.29 -37.13
C ILE A 14 0.28 -13.23 -38.10
N SER A 15 0.72 -13.26 -39.35
CA SER A 15 0.22 -14.16 -40.39
C SER A 15 1.40 -14.81 -41.11
N LEU A 16 1.81 -15.99 -40.63
CA LEU A 16 2.98 -16.74 -41.07
C LEU A 16 2.59 -18.15 -41.49
N LYS A 17 3.21 -18.69 -42.55
CA LYS A 17 2.98 -20.10 -42.94
C LYS A 17 3.94 -21.08 -42.25
N ASP A 18 5.00 -20.58 -41.61
CA ASP A 18 6.10 -21.35 -41.07
C ASP A 18 6.48 -20.90 -39.65
N ALA A 19 7.16 -21.77 -38.89
CA ALA A 19 7.69 -21.43 -37.56
C ALA A 19 8.83 -20.41 -37.67
N VAL A 20 8.87 -19.47 -36.72
CA VAL A 20 9.96 -18.48 -36.61
C VAL A 20 10.67 -18.62 -35.26
N PRO A 21 11.93 -18.14 -35.15
CA PRO A 21 12.66 -18.19 -33.90
C PRO A 21 11.94 -17.35 -32.82
N THR A 22 11.70 -17.94 -31.65
CA THR A 22 11.02 -17.31 -30.51
C THR A 22 11.76 -17.55 -29.19
N VAL A 23 11.59 -16.65 -28.23
CA VAL A 23 12.06 -16.81 -26.83
C VAL A 23 10.98 -16.32 -25.86
N PRO A 24 10.83 -16.90 -24.65
CA PRO A 24 9.93 -16.37 -23.63
C PRO A 24 10.33 -14.96 -23.19
N PHE A 25 9.36 -14.08 -22.95
CA PHE A 25 9.59 -12.69 -22.57
C PHE A 25 10.41 -12.56 -21.28
N ALA A 26 10.03 -13.29 -20.22
CA ALA A 26 10.74 -13.31 -18.94
C ALA A 26 12.20 -13.79 -19.05
N SER A 27 12.51 -14.57 -20.09
CA SER A 27 13.86 -15.06 -20.35
C SER A 27 14.67 -14.13 -21.25
N ALA A 28 14.00 -13.30 -22.05
CA ALA A 28 14.63 -12.33 -22.95
C ALA A 28 15.10 -11.05 -22.24
N THR A 29 14.69 -10.84 -20.98
CA THR A 29 15.19 -9.79 -20.09
C THR A 29 16.53 -10.13 -19.42
N GLY A 30 17.11 -11.31 -19.70
CA GLY A 30 18.42 -11.78 -19.24
C GLY A 30 19.37 -12.17 -20.39
N ASP A 31 20.50 -12.85 -20.06
CA ASP A 31 21.59 -13.22 -20.98
C ASP A 31 21.14 -13.92 -22.29
N GLU A 32 21.99 -13.87 -23.32
CA GLU A 32 21.79 -14.41 -24.67
C GLU A 32 21.25 -15.85 -24.69
N GLN A 33 19.93 -16.01 -24.77
CA GLN A 33 19.29 -17.30 -24.94
C GLN A 33 19.05 -17.65 -26.41
N GLU A 34 19.13 -18.94 -26.72
CA GLU A 34 18.87 -19.46 -28.07
C GLU A 34 17.38 -19.40 -28.39
N PHE A 35 17.05 -18.80 -29.54
CA PHE A 35 15.69 -18.79 -30.06
C PHE A 35 15.26 -20.19 -30.49
N GLN A 36 14.13 -20.67 -29.96
CA GLN A 36 13.51 -21.91 -30.40
C GLN A 36 12.42 -21.63 -31.44
N PRO A 37 12.42 -22.34 -32.60
CA PRO A 37 11.37 -22.18 -33.59
C PRO A 37 10.00 -22.59 -33.02
N ARG A 38 9.02 -21.67 -33.04
CA ARG A 38 7.62 -21.96 -32.71
C ARG A 38 6.67 -21.39 -33.76
N VAL A 39 5.52 -22.03 -33.91
CA VAL A 39 4.43 -21.54 -34.74
C VAL A 39 3.71 -20.42 -33.99
N VAL A 40 3.80 -19.20 -34.51
CA VAL A 40 3.14 -18.01 -33.97
C VAL A 40 2.11 -17.44 -34.96
N ASP A 41 1.72 -18.24 -35.97
CA ASP A 41 0.69 -17.86 -36.92
C ASP A 41 -0.65 -17.62 -36.23
N GLY A 42 -1.32 -16.53 -36.58
CA GLY A 42 -2.57 -16.10 -35.97
C GLY A 42 -2.43 -15.48 -34.58
N GLN A 43 -1.24 -15.47 -33.98
CA GLN A 43 -1.03 -14.81 -32.68
C GLN A 43 -1.07 -13.28 -32.82
N GLU A 44 -1.46 -12.63 -31.73
CA GLU A 44 -1.57 -11.19 -31.60
C GLU A 44 -0.57 -10.69 -30.56
N GLY A 45 -0.11 -9.45 -30.72
CA GLY A 45 0.92 -8.89 -29.86
C GLY A 45 1.20 -7.43 -30.09
N GLN A 46 2.22 -6.92 -29.40
CA GLN A 46 2.72 -5.55 -29.54
C GLN A 46 4.10 -5.53 -30.17
N CYS A 47 4.34 -4.60 -31.10
CA CYS A 47 5.66 -4.35 -31.67
C CYS A 47 6.52 -3.51 -30.71
N LEU A 48 7.55 -4.12 -30.13
CA LEU A 48 8.49 -3.46 -29.20
C LEU A 48 9.61 -2.71 -29.93
N GLY A 49 10.02 -3.20 -31.10
CA GLY A 49 11.17 -2.67 -31.84
C GLY A 49 11.22 -3.18 -33.27
N TRP A 50 12.18 -2.68 -34.05
CA TRP A 50 12.39 -3.12 -35.43
C TRP A 50 13.85 -2.94 -35.86
N ASP A 51 14.28 -3.75 -36.82
CA ASP A 51 15.57 -3.64 -37.50
C ASP A 51 15.42 -2.97 -38.87
N GLY A 52 16.30 -1.99 -39.13
CA GLY A 52 16.35 -1.14 -40.32
C GLY A 52 16.82 -1.80 -41.61
N GLY A 53 17.11 -3.11 -41.59
CA GLY A 53 17.55 -3.87 -42.76
C GLY A 53 16.54 -3.91 -43.93
N ALA A 54 16.98 -4.44 -45.07
CA ALA A 54 16.23 -4.44 -46.33
C ALA A 54 14.83 -5.12 -46.28
N GLN A 55 14.59 -6.00 -45.31
CA GLN A 55 13.31 -6.71 -45.13
C GLN A 55 12.47 -6.25 -43.93
N ARG A 56 12.90 -5.18 -43.20
CA ARG A 56 12.25 -4.64 -41.98
C ARG A 56 11.65 -5.71 -41.07
N ILE A 57 12.44 -6.16 -40.10
CA ILE A 57 12.04 -7.20 -39.16
C ILE A 57 11.62 -6.53 -37.86
N TYR A 58 10.40 -6.79 -37.40
CA TYR A 58 9.87 -6.30 -36.13
C TYR A 58 10.08 -7.33 -35.02
N VAL A 59 10.33 -6.83 -33.82
CA VAL A 59 10.33 -7.60 -32.57
C VAL A 59 8.93 -7.49 -31.98
N VAL A 60 8.18 -8.59 -31.98
CA VAL A 60 6.80 -8.64 -31.51
C VAL A 60 6.75 -9.44 -30.21
N LEU A 61 6.18 -8.84 -29.16
CA LEU A 61 5.78 -9.52 -27.94
C LEU A 61 4.34 -10.00 -28.09
N THR A 62 4.13 -11.31 -28.18
CA THR A 62 2.80 -11.89 -28.29
C THR A 62 2.07 -11.86 -26.95
N PHE A 63 0.74 -11.84 -26.97
CA PHE A 63 -0.08 -11.90 -25.75
C PHE A 63 0.10 -13.19 -24.95
N ASP A 64 0.68 -14.22 -25.56
CA ASP A 64 1.11 -15.46 -24.91
C ASP A 64 2.54 -15.37 -24.35
N GLY A 65 3.12 -14.16 -24.23
CA GLY A 65 4.40 -13.93 -23.55
C GLY A 65 5.64 -14.37 -24.33
N MET A 66 5.56 -14.48 -25.67
CA MET A 66 6.70 -14.85 -26.51
C MET A 66 7.22 -13.65 -27.29
N ILE A 67 8.54 -13.53 -27.41
CA ILE A 67 9.18 -12.59 -28.32
C ILE A 67 9.50 -13.30 -29.64
N ALA A 68 9.02 -12.75 -30.75
CA ALA A 68 9.26 -13.24 -32.10
C ALA A 68 9.83 -12.13 -33.00
N LYS A 69 10.77 -12.50 -33.88
CA LYS A 69 11.26 -11.63 -34.95
C LYS A 69 10.48 -11.90 -36.24
N VAL A 70 9.63 -10.97 -36.64
CA VAL A 70 8.67 -11.15 -37.74
C VAL A 70 8.87 -10.09 -38.83
N PRO A 71 9.01 -10.48 -40.11
CA PRO A 71 9.06 -9.52 -41.21
C PRO A 71 7.77 -8.70 -41.31
N GLU A 72 7.88 -7.41 -41.65
CA GLU A 72 6.74 -6.48 -41.79
C GLU A 72 5.63 -7.02 -42.71
N ALA A 73 5.99 -7.75 -43.77
CA ALA A 73 5.03 -8.33 -44.72
C ALA A 73 4.07 -9.36 -44.11
N ASN A 74 4.40 -9.90 -42.93
CA ASN A 74 3.61 -10.90 -42.21
C ASN A 74 2.88 -10.30 -41.00
N LEU A 75 2.88 -8.97 -40.89
CA LEU A 75 2.20 -8.23 -39.83
C LEU A 75 1.06 -7.41 -40.42
N SER A 76 -0.07 -7.43 -39.72
CA SER A 76 -1.21 -6.55 -39.97
C SER A 76 -1.60 -5.85 -38.67
N GLU A 77 -2.09 -4.61 -38.75
CA GLU A 77 -2.58 -3.91 -37.56
C GLU A 77 -3.75 -4.68 -36.93
N PHE A 78 -3.73 -4.79 -35.61
CA PHE A 78 -4.77 -5.43 -34.82
C PHE A 78 -5.55 -4.40 -34.02
N GLU A 79 -6.86 -4.37 -34.22
CA GLU A 79 -7.75 -3.52 -33.43
C GLU A 79 -8.16 -4.26 -32.16
N ARG A 80 -7.84 -3.67 -31.01
CA ARG A 80 -8.17 -4.21 -29.69
C ARG A 80 -9.69 -4.35 -29.49
N PRO A 81 -10.21 -5.57 -29.23
CA PRO A 81 -11.62 -5.74 -28.85
C PRO A 81 -11.91 -5.09 -27.49
N SER A 82 -13.18 -4.82 -27.20
CA SER A 82 -13.58 -4.41 -25.85
C SER A 82 -13.42 -5.57 -24.86
N PRO A 83 -13.24 -5.30 -23.55
CA PRO A 83 -13.17 -6.34 -22.53
C PRO A 83 -14.32 -7.35 -22.57
N GLU A 84 -15.54 -6.89 -22.84
CA GLU A 84 -16.75 -7.72 -22.93
C GLU A 84 -16.73 -8.67 -24.13
N ALA A 85 -15.95 -8.33 -25.16
CA ALA A 85 -15.69 -9.18 -26.32
C ALA A 85 -14.43 -10.06 -26.15
N GLY A 86 -13.84 -10.10 -24.95
CA GLY A 86 -12.61 -10.86 -24.64
C GLY A 86 -11.31 -10.07 -24.85
N GLY A 87 -11.40 -8.77 -25.12
CA GLY A 87 -10.27 -7.87 -25.32
C GLY A 87 -9.69 -7.32 -24.01
N PHE A 88 -9.20 -6.08 -24.04
CA PHE A 88 -8.58 -5.41 -22.88
C PHE A 88 -8.58 -3.88 -23.03
N ASP A 89 -8.37 -3.19 -21.91
CA ASP A 89 -8.31 -1.73 -21.83
C ASP A 89 -6.88 -1.18 -21.91
N VAL A 90 -5.92 -1.87 -21.27
CA VAL A 90 -4.55 -1.39 -21.10
C VAL A 90 -3.56 -2.57 -21.26
N LEU A 91 -2.36 -2.32 -21.76
CA LEU A 91 -1.26 -3.29 -21.78
C LEU A 91 -0.40 -3.14 -20.53
N TRP A 92 0.07 -4.27 -19.99
CA TRP A 92 1.07 -4.25 -18.95
C TRP A 92 2.36 -3.59 -19.44
N PRO A 93 3.07 -2.78 -18.62
CA PRO A 93 4.32 -2.17 -19.04
C PRO A 93 5.39 -3.23 -19.33
N THR A 94 6.15 -3.03 -20.41
CA THR A 94 7.16 -3.99 -20.88
C THR A 94 8.60 -3.54 -20.65
N SER A 95 8.79 -2.31 -20.16
CA SER A 95 10.11 -1.74 -19.85
C SER A 95 10.06 -0.87 -18.59
N GLU A 96 11.21 -0.69 -17.93
CA GLU A 96 11.33 0.20 -16.77
C GLU A 96 10.89 1.63 -17.09
N ALA A 97 11.24 2.13 -18.29
CA ALA A 97 10.82 3.46 -18.73
C ALA A 97 9.29 3.61 -18.81
N GLU A 98 8.58 2.56 -19.25
CA GLU A 98 7.12 2.57 -19.26
C GLU A 98 6.54 2.54 -17.83
N PHE A 99 7.18 1.81 -16.90
CA PHE A 99 6.81 1.83 -15.49
C PHE A 99 7.00 3.21 -14.85
N GLU A 100 8.11 3.89 -15.15
CA GLU A 100 8.41 5.23 -14.62
C GLU A 100 7.56 6.34 -15.24
N SER A 101 7.01 6.13 -16.44
CA SER A 101 6.19 7.13 -17.16
C SER A 101 4.86 7.45 -16.48
N TYR A 102 4.40 6.58 -15.57
CA TYR A 102 3.07 6.60 -14.95
C TYR A 102 1.85 6.55 -15.90
N GLU A 103 2.03 6.57 -17.22
CA GLU A 103 0.94 6.55 -18.21
C GLU A 103 0.05 5.30 -18.06
N PHE A 104 0.68 4.17 -17.77
CA PHE A 104 -0.01 2.92 -17.49
C PHE A 104 -0.93 3.04 -16.26
N ALA A 105 -0.40 3.52 -15.14
CA ALA A 105 -1.14 3.65 -13.89
C ALA A 105 -2.31 4.64 -14.03
N LEU A 106 -2.07 5.77 -14.69
CA LEU A 106 -3.10 6.75 -15.01
C LEU A 106 -4.21 6.15 -15.87
N SER A 107 -3.86 5.42 -16.94
CA SER A 107 -4.83 4.76 -17.82
C SER A 107 -5.70 3.76 -17.06
N VAL A 108 -5.11 2.98 -16.14
CA VAL A 108 -5.86 2.05 -15.30
C VAL A 108 -6.81 2.82 -14.35
N ALA A 109 -6.33 3.89 -13.71
CA ALA A 109 -7.13 4.72 -12.81
C ALA A 109 -8.31 5.40 -13.53
N GLU A 110 -8.11 5.94 -14.72
CA GLU A 110 -9.17 6.54 -15.55
C GLU A 110 -10.23 5.52 -15.98
N ASN A 111 -9.83 4.32 -16.39
CA ASN A 111 -10.79 3.26 -16.73
C ASN A 111 -11.60 2.83 -15.51
N LEU A 112 -10.96 2.68 -14.34
CA LEU A 112 -11.64 2.38 -13.08
C LEU A 112 -12.60 3.49 -12.65
N GLN A 113 -12.26 4.76 -12.89
CA GLN A 113 -13.12 5.90 -12.59
C GLN A 113 -14.36 5.92 -13.50
N ASN A 114 -14.17 5.72 -14.81
CA ASN A 114 -15.20 5.88 -15.83
C ASN A 114 -16.12 4.66 -15.97
N LYS A 115 -15.55 3.45 -16.01
CA LYS A 115 -16.31 2.19 -16.22
C LYS A 115 -16.58 1.44 -14.91
N GLY A 116 -15.80 1.72 -13.86
CA GLY A 116 -15.80 0.97 -12.62
C GLY A 116 -14.93 -0.29 -12.64
N PHE A 117 -14.42 -0.69 -13.81
CA PHE A 117 -13.51 -1.82 -13.99
C PHE A 117 -12.49 -1.52 -15.11
N CYS A 118 -11.38 -2.25 -15.11
CA CYS A 118 -10.32 -2.17 -16.11
C CYS A 118 -9.75 -3.57 -16.33
N VAL A 119 -9.59 -3.97 -17.60
CA VAL A 119 -8.94 -5.23 -17.96
C VAL A 119 -7.56 -4.94 -18.53
N VAL A 120 -6.53 -5.48 -17.90
CA VAL A 120 -5.13 -5.33 -18.31
C VAL A 120 -4.65 -6.62 -18.97
N GLN A 121 -4.02 -6.51 -20.14
CA GLN A 121 -3.35 -7.62 -20.81
C GLN A 121 -1.93 -7.76 -20.27
N THR A 122 -1.58 -8.94 -19.75
CA THR A 122 -0.21 -9.30 -19.32
C THR A 122 0.46 -10.22 -20.35
N PHE A 123 1.72 -10.59 -20.11
CA PHE A 123 2.54 -11.30 -21.10
C PHE A 123 3.30 -12.49 -20.48
N VAL A 124 2.62 -13.33 -19.70
CA VAL A 124 3.22 -14.51 -19.07
C VAL A 124 3.19 -15.69 -20.03
N ASP A 125 4.31 -16.38 -20.21
CA ASP A 125 4.39 -17.47 -21.18
C ASP A 125 3.74 -18.77 -20.70
N ASP A 126 3.44 -19.64 -21.67
CA ASP A 126 2.80 -20.94 -21.46
C ASP A 126 3.49 -21.83 -20.42
N SER A 127 4.82 -21.82 -20.34
CA SER A 127 5.57 -22.62 -19.38
C SER A 127 5.37 -22.06 -17.97
N GLU A 128 5.59 -20.76 -17.82
CA GLU A 128 5.49 -20.09 -16.52
C GLU A 128 4.07 -20.17 -15.92
N ARG A 129 3.03 -20.10 -16.76
CA ARG A 129 1.64 -20.29 -16.29
C ARG A 129 1.38 -21.70 -15.77
N ARG A 130 1.92 -22.73 -16.44
CA ARG A 130 1.79 -24.12 -15.99
C ARG A 130 2.55 -24.33 -14.68
N ASP A 131 3.75 -23.77 -14.58
CA ASP A 131 4.54 -23.81 -13.34
C ASP A 131 3.78 -23.13 -12.18
N ALA A 132 3.16 -21.97 -12.41
CA ALA A 132 2.34 -21.29 -11.41
C ALA A 132 1.14 -22.14 -10.95
N LEU A 133 0.50 -22.85 -11.89
CA LEU A 133 -0.59 -23.77 -11.62
C LEU A 133 -0.14 -25.01 -10.82
N GLU A 134 1.03 -25.57 -11.13
CA GLU A 134 1.63 -26.65 -10.35
C GLU A 134 1.97 -26.20 -8.93
N CYS A 135 2.59 -25.03 -8.78
CA CYS A 135 2.85 -24.40 -7.48
C CYS A 135 1.54 -24.21 -6.68
N ALA A 136 0.50 -23.66 -7.31
CA ALA A 136 -0.80 -23.43 -6.66
C ALA A 136 -1.48 -24.74 -6.20
N ASN A 137 -1.33 -25.81 -6.98
CA ASN A 137 -1.83 -27.13 -6.62
C ASN A 137 -1.01 -27.77 -5.48
N ALA A 138 0.28 -27.47 -5.39
CA ALA A 138 1.16 -27.95 -4.32
C ALA A 138 0.89 -27.29 -2.95
N VAL A 139 0.33 -26.07 -2.93
CA VAL A 139 -0.08 -25.40 -1.69
C VAL A 139 -1.15 -26.21 -0.97
N LYS A 140 -0.84 -26.71 0.23
CA LYS A 140 -1.76 -27.54 1.03
C LYS A 140 -2.73 -26.72 1.87
N GLU A 141 -2.29 -25.57 2.35
CA GLU A 141 -3.07 -24.71 3.23
C GLU A 141 -4.23 -24.04 2.48
N LEU A 142 -5.45 -24.25 2.99
CA LEU A 142 -6.66 -23.62 2.49
C LEU A 142 -7.00 -22.39 3.33
N GLU A 143 -7.44 -21.32 2.67
CA GLU A 143 -8.14 -20.22 3.33
C GLU A 143 -9.62 -20.57 3.39
N GLU A 144 -10.13 -20.78 4.59
CA GLU A 144 -11.52 -21.17 4.82
C GLU A 144 -12.30 -19.95 5.31
N TYR A 145 -13.38 -19.61 4.60
CA TYR A 145 -14.31 -18.57 5.01
C TYR A 145 -15.57 -19.21 5.58
N ARG A 146 -16.18 -18.55 6.58
CA ARG A 146 -17.50 -18.96 7.08
C ARG A 146 -18.59 -18.63 6.07
N GLN A 147 -19.69 -19.37 6.11
CA GLN A 147 -20.77 -19.31 5.12
C GLN A 147 -21.33 -17.90 4.91
N GLU A 148 -21.43 -17.12 5.99
CA GLU A 148 -21.95 -15.76 6.00
C GLU A 148 -20.95 -14.73 5.44
N ILE A 149 -19.65 -15.06 5.49
CA ILE A 149 -18.52 -14.17 5.18
C ILE A 149 -17.98 -14.43 3.76
N GLU A 150 -18.00 -15.69 3.30
CA GLU A 150 -17.45 -16.11 2.01
C GLU A 150 -17.92 -15.24 0.83
N PRO A 151 -19.23 -14.88 0.69
CA PRO A 151 -19.69 -14.12 -0.47
C PRO A 151 -19.05 -12.73 -0.61
N ASP A 152 -18.61 -12.12 0.50
CA ASP A 152 -17.98 -10.81 0.51
C ASP A 152 -16.52 -10.84 0.02
N TYR A 153 -15.85 -11.98 0.18
CA TYR A 153 -14.51 -12.21 -0.36
C TYR A 153 -14.59 -12.80 -1.77
N MET A 154 -15.34 -13.88 -1.95
CA MET A 154 -15.28 -14.72 -3.16
C MET A 154 -16.32 -14.38 -4.22
N GLY A 155 -17.22 -13.45 -3.93
CA GLY A 155 -18.32 -13.06 -4.79
C GLY A 155 -19.51 -14.03 -4.69
N ARG A 156 -20.54 -13.77 -5.49
CA ARG A 156 -21.78 -14.58 -5.51
C ARG A 156 -21.47 -15.98 -6.04
N LYS A 157 -21.66 -16.99 -5.17
CA LYS A 157 -21.40 -18.42 -5.43
C LYS A 157 -19.93 -18.67 -5.79
N ASN A 158 -19.21 -19.30 -4.87
CA ASN A 158 -17.82 -19.66 -5.08
C ASN A 158 -17.70 -21.02 -5.81
N TYR A 159 -16.85 -21.06 -6.85
CA TYR A 159 -16.56 -22.28 -7.64
C TYR A 159 -15.11 -22.75 -7.48
N THR A 160 -14.38 -22.15 -6.53
CA THR A 160 -12.95 -22.35 -6.34
C THR A 160 -12.61 -22.64 -4.89
N LYS A 161 -11.64 -23.53 -4.66
CA LYS A 161 -10.93 -23.60 -3.38
C LYS A 161 -9.91 -22.47 -3.31
N VAL A 162 -9.74 -21.92 -2.12
CA VAL A 162 -8.87 -20.77 -1.87
C VAL A 162 -7.61 -21.25 -1.17
N LYS A 163 -6.46 -21.00 -1.79
CA LYS A 163 -5.12 -21.37 -1.31
C LYS A 163 -4.47 -20.16 -0.65
N LYS A 164 -3.90 -20.37 0.53
CA LYS A 164 -3.14 -19.31 1.22
C LYS A 164 -1.84 -19.06 0.47
N LEU A 165 -1.55 -17.81 0.13
CA LEU A 165 -0.23 -17.41 -0.36
C LEU A 165 0.61 -16.85 0.78
N LYS A 166 1.92 -16.70 0.57
CA LYS A 166 2.74 -15.89 1.49
C LYS A 166 2.37 -14.41 1.31
N GLN A 167 2.54 -13.63 2.37
CA GLN A 167 2.45 -12.17 2.24
C GLN A 167 3.64 -11.71 1.40
N ASP A 168 3.37 -11.01 0.31
CA ASP A 168 4.40 -10.43 -0.54
C ASP A 168 4.82 -9.05 -0.02
N THR A 169 6.06 -8.69 -0.31
CA THR A 169 6.63 -7.37 -0.03
C THR A 169 7.38 -6.86 -1.25
N PRO A 170 7.36 -5.54 -1.54
CA PRO A 170 7.95 -5.01 -2.78
C PRO A 170 9.45 -5.30 -2.94
N ASP A 171 10.19 -5.43 -1.84
CA ASP A 171 11.62 -5.70 -1.85
C ASP A 171 11.97 -7.20 -1.87
N ALA A 172 10.97 -8.10 -1.79
CA ALA A 172 11.22 -9.54 -1.80
C ALA A 172 11.39 -10.05 -3.23
N GLU A 173 12.41 -10.86 -3.45
CA GLU A 173 12.56 -11.60 -4.69
C GLU A 173 11.64 -12.82 -4.67
N PRO A 174 10.77 -13.00 -5.69
CA PRO A 174 9.85 -14.12 -5.75
C PRO A 174 10.58 -15.43 -6.08
N GLU A 175 10.33 -16.47 -5.28
CA GLU A 175 11.03 -17.77 -5.39
C GLU A 175 10.47 -18.66 -6.50
N ASP A 176 9.18 -18.51 -6.82
CA ASP A 176 8.47 -19.33 -7.81
C ASP A 176 7.53 -18.52 -8.72
N ALA A 177 6.94 -19.20 -9.71
CA ALA A 177 6.06 -18.57 -10.70
C ALA A 177 4.76 -18.00 -10.09
N LEU A 178 4.26 -18.61 -9.02
CA LEU A 178 3.05 -18.14 -8.33
C LEU A 178 3.35 -16.90 -7.49
N GLU A 179 4.49 -16.87 -6.81
CA GLU A 179 5.01 -15.69 -6.12
C GLU A 179 5.28 -14.53 -7.09
N ARG A 180 5.83 -14.79 -8.29
CA ARG A 180 5.97 -13.76 -9.33
C ARG A 180 4.64 -13.16 -9.76
N CYS A 181 3.60 -13.99 -9.91
CA CYS A 181 2.26 -13.50 -10.23
C CYS A 181 1.66 -12.66 -9.08
N ASN A 182 1.93 -13.04 -7.82
CA ASN A 182 1.52 -12.26 -6.67
C ASN A 182 2.26 -10.92 -6.60
N HIS A 183 3.56 -10.92 -6.88
CA HIS A 183 4.41 -9.74 -6.91
C HIS A 183 3.94 -8.71 -7.96
N GLN A 184 3.43 -9.17 -9.11
CA GLN A 184 2.79 -8.27 -10.09
C GLN A 184 1.58 -7.53 -9.51
N LEU A 185 0.75 -8.18 -8.67
CA LEU A 185 -0.37 -7.50 -8.01
C LEU A 185 0.11 -6.43 -7.02
N THR A 186 1.15 -6.73 -6.25
CA THR A 186 1.78 -5.78 -5.33
C THR A 186 2.32 -4.55 -6.06
N ASN A 187 3.05 -4.77 -7.16
CA ASN A 187 3.60 -3.67 -7.96
C ASN A 187 2.49 -2.82 -8.58
N LEU A 188 1.42 -3.43 -9.09
CA LEU A 188 0.28 -2.66 -9.58
C LEU A 188 -0.40 -1.85 -8.47
N GLY A 189 -0.59 -2.46 -7.29
CA GLY A 189 -1.14 -1.78 -6.13
C GLY A 189 -0.37 -0.51 -5.80
N LEU A 190 0.97 -0.59 -5.79
CA LEU A 190 1.86 0.55 -5.57
C LEU A 190 1.76 1.63 -6.66
N LEU A 191 1.73 1.22 -7.93
CA LEU A 191 1.64 2.15 -9.06
C LEU A 191 0.35 2.97 -9.04
N LEU A 192 -0.73 2.41 -8.51
CA LEU A 192 -2.02 3.10 -8.40
C LEU A 192 -2.12 4.05 -7.20
N VAL A 193 -1.22 3.96 -6.21
CA VAL A 193 -1.29 4.78 -4.98
C VAL A 193 -1.39 6.28 -5.25
N PRO A 194 -0.54 6.88 -6.11
CA PRO A 194 -0.58 8.33 -6.36
C PRO A 194 -1.88 8.82 -7.01
N PHE A 195 -2.57 7.95 -7.76
CA PHE A 195 -3.76 8.32 -8.54
C PHE A 195 -5.07 8.02 -7.83
N ALA A 196 -5.04 7.15 -6.82
CA ALA A 196 -6.22 6.67 -6.11
C ALA A 196 -7.06 7.78 -5.44
N PRO A 197 -6.49 8.79 -4.76
CA PRO A 197 -7.29 9.85 -4.14
C PRO A 197 -8.17 10.60 -5.15
N ASP A 198 -7.57 11.03 -6.26
CA ASP A 198 -8.24 11.89 -7.25
C ASP A 198 -9.16 11.11 -8.19
N HIS A 199 -8.76 9.91 -8.64
CA HIS A 199 -9.52 9.13 -9.63
C HIS A 199 -10.48 8.13 -8.97
N LEU A 200 -10.09 7.55 -7.84
CA LEU A 200 -10.83 6.45 -7.21
C LEU A 200 -11.58 6.89 -5.94
N GLY A 201 -11.26 8.07 -5.39
CA GLY A 201 -11.98 8.68 -4.27
C GLY A 201 -11.65 8.08 -2.91
N PHE A 202 -10.46 7.53 -2.73
CA PHE A 202 -9.97 7.03 -1.43
C PHE A 202 -8.45 7.10 -1.34
N ASN A 203 -7.91 7.20 -0.12
CA ASN A 203 -6.48 7.03 0.13
C ASN A 203 -6.19 5.54 0.37
N PRO A 204 -5.32 4.90 -0.42
CA PRO A 204 -4.87 3.54 -0.16
C PRO A 204 -4.07 3.47 1.14
N SER A 205 -4.39 2.50 1.99
CA SER A 205 -3.73 2.28 3.28
C SER A 205 -2.89 1.00 3.29
N ALA A 206 -3.37 -0.04 2.62
CA ALA A 206 -2.73 -1.35 2.57
C ALA A 206 -3.21 -2.17 1.36
N GLN A 207 -2.51 -3.27 1.08
CA GLN A 207 -3.00 -4.34 0.22
C GLN A 207 -3.36 -5.55 1.10
N SER A 208 -4.49 -6.19 0.83
CA SER A 208 -4.84 -7.43 1.51
C SER A 208 -3.87 -8.55 1.12
N LYS A 209 -3.66 -9.51 2.02
CA LYS A 209 -2.98 -10.76 1.67
C LYS A 209 -3.66 -11.43 0.46
N ALA A 210 -2.86 -11.74 -0.56
CA ALA A 210 -3.37 -12.37 -1.77
C ALA A 210 -3.72 -13.83 -1.53
N VAL A 211 -4.65 -14.35 -2.34
CA VAL A 211 -5.07 -15.73 -2.32
C VAL A 211 -5.09 -16.30 -3.73
N ALA A 212 -4.72 -17.58 -3.88
CA ALA A 212 -4.87 -18.28 -5.15
C ALA A 212 -6.20 -19.03 -5.18
N ARG A 213 -6.96 -18.83 -6.26
CA ARG A 213 -8.25 -19.46 -6.53
C ARG A 213 -8.04 -20.54 -7.56
N VAL A 214 -8.24 -21.79 -7.14
CA VAL A 214 -8.17 -22.97 -8.00
C VAL A 214 -9.55 -23.57 -8.10
N ARG A 215 -10.01 -23.93 -9.30
CA ARG A 215 -11.33 -24.54 -9.47
C ARG A 215 -11.45 -25.85 -8.66
N PHE A 216 -12.64 -26.12 -8.12
CA PHE A 216 -12.97 -27.45 -7.63
C PHE A 216 -12.91 -28.49 -8.77
N GLN A 217 -12.35 -29.67 -8.47
CA GLN A 217 -12.29 -30.80 -9.42
C GLN A 217 -13.68 -31.35 -9.76
N GLY A 218 -14.66 -31.15 -8.87
CA GLY A 218 -16.04 -31.53 -9.11
C GLY A 218 -16.93 -31.28 -7.90
N LYS A 219 -18.21 -31.65 -8.04
CA LYS A 219 -19.22 -31.41 -7.00
C LYS A 219 -18.87 -32.07 -5.66
N SER A 220 -18.31 -33.27 -5.67
CA SER A 220 -17.90 -33.96 -4.42
C SER A 220 -16.82 -33.21 -3.65
N GLU A 221 -15.88 -32.55 -4.34
CA GLU A 221 -14.86 -31.73 -3.66
C GLU A 221 -15.49 -30.45 -3.11
N ALA A 222 -16.36 -29.80 -3.91
CA ALA A 222 -17.08 -28.60 -3.50
C ALA A 222 -17.97 -28.84 -2.27
N ASP A 223 -18.71 -29.95 -2.23
CA ASP A 223 -19.58 -30.31 -1.11
C ASP A 223 -18.76 -30.61 0.16
N ARG A 224 -17.58 -31.23 0.03
CA ARG A 224 -16.68 -31.51 1.16
C ARG A 224 -16.05 -30.24 1.74
N LEU A 225 -15.71 -29.29 0.89
CA LEU A 225 -15.09 -28.00 1.25
C LEU A 225 -16.13 -26.88 1.40
N ALA A 226 -17.40 -27.23 1.54
CA ALA A 226 -18.45 -26.25 1.73
C ALA A 226 -18.21 -25.46 3.04
N PRO A 227 -18.37 -24.13 3.02
CA PRO A 227 -18.09 -23.31 4.19
C PRO A 227 -19.05 -23.66 5.33
N MET A 228 -18.50 -23.75 6.54
CA MET A 228 -19.28 -23.95 7.76
C MET A 228 -19.89 -22.62 8.24
N PRO A 229 -21.02 -22.65 8.96
CA PRO A 229 -21.59 -21.44 9.56
C PRO A 229 -20.67 -20.88 10.64
N LEU A 230 -20.79 -19.58 10.91
CA LEU A 230 -20.13 -18.90 12.03
C LEU A 230 -20.46 -19.56 13.38
N THR A 231 -19.44 -19.66 14.24
CA THR A 231 -19.57 -20.09 15.64
C THR A 231 -19.30 -18.94 16.60
N ASP A 232 -19.65 -19.10 17.88
CA ASP A 232 -19.33 -18.10 18.92
C ASP A 232 -17.81 -17.95 19.11
N GLU A 233 -17.04 -19.04 18.95
CA GLU A 233 -15.57 -19.04 19.01
C GLU A 233 -14.97 -18.15 17.91
N ASP A 234 -15.52 -18.18 16.69
CA ASP A 234 -15.08 -17.29 15.60
C ASP A 234 -15.27 -15.81 15.94
N VAL A 235 -16.32 -15.48 16.71
CA VAL A 235 -16.59 -14.11 17.15
C VAL A 235 -15.55 -13.68 18.17
N GLU A 236 -15.25 -14.54 19.14
CA GLU A 236 -14.22 -14.32 20.17
C GLU A 236 -12.81 -14.20 19.56
N ASP A 237 -12.50 -15.02 18.57
CA ASP A 237 -11.24 -14.98 17.79
C ASP A 237 -11.16 -13.77 16.84
N GLY A 238 -12.22 -12.97 16.75
CA GLY A 238 -12.25 -11.73 15.99
C GLY A 238 -12.43 -11.91 14.48
N VAL A 239 -12.86 -13.08 14.00
CA VAL A 239 -13.16 -13.34 12.58
C VAL A 239 -14.17 -12.32 12.04
N VAL A 240 -15.26 -12.09 12.79
CA VAL A 240 -16.30 -11.12 12.43
C VAL A 240 -15.76 -9.69 12.45
N LYS A 241 -14.94 -9.33 13.44
CA LYS A 241 -14.31 -8.01 13.52
C LYS A 241 -13.42 -7.75 12.30
N ASN A 242 -12.59 -8.74 11.94
CA ASN A 242 -11.70 -8.65 10.78
C ASN A 242 -12.48 -8.58 9.47
N HIS A 243 -13.58 -9.32 9.34
CA HIS A 243 -14.48 -9.20 8.19
C HIS A 243 -15.10 -7.80 8.09
N ILE A 244 -15.58 -7.22 9.19
CA ILE A 244 -16.14 -5.85 9.18
C ILE A 244 -15.08 -4.83 8.75
N ILE A 245 -13.85 -4.94 9.29
CA ILE A 245 -12.72 -4.10 8.88
C ILE A 245 -12.48 -4.23 7.38
N PHE A 246 -12.42 -5.46 6.87
CA PHE A 246 -12.26 -5.73 5.44
C PHE A 246 -13.40 -5.13 4.59
N MET A 247 -14.66 -5.29 5.01
CA MET A 247 -15.83 -4.70 4.33
C MET A 247 -15.73 -3.18 4.21
N GLN A 248 -15.28 -2.51 5.26
CA GLN A 248 -15.19 -1.04 5.32
C GLN A 248 -14.01 -0.49 4.50
N THR A 249 -12.91 -1.24 4.50
CA THR A 249 -11.67 -0.82 3.86
C THR A 249 -11.53 -1.29 2.42
N ARG A 250 -12.15 -2.39 1.98
CA ARG A 250 -11.98 -2.87 0.60
C ARG A 250 -12.45 -1.83 -0.42
N LYS A 251 -11.62 -1.54 -1.42
CA LYS A 251 -11.97 -0.59 -2.50
C LYS A 251 -11.85 -1.22 -3.87
N ILE A 252 -10.65 -1.61 -4.27
CA ILE A 252 -10.39 -2.21 -5.59
C ILE A 252 -10.06 -3.68 -5.41
N CYS A 253 -10.76 -4.55 -6.12
CA CYS A 253 -10.39 -5.96 -6.24
C CYS A 253 -9.54 -6.13 -7.49
N MET A 254 -8.43 -6.83 -7.35
CA MET A 254 -7.53 -7.22 -8.43
C MET A 254 -7.62 -8.75 -8.57
N LEU A 255 -8.08 -9.21 -9.73
CA LEU A 255 -8.22 -10.63 -10.05
C LEU A 255 -7.34 -10.95 -11.25
N TYR A 256 -6.19 -11.55 -10.98
CA TYR A 256 -5.25 -11.96 -12.00
C TYR A 256 -5.61 -13.34 -12.54
N LEU A 257 -6.13 -13.40 -13.76
CA LEU A 257 -6.44 -14.61 -14.52
C LEU A 257 -5.17 -15.14 -15.19
N ILE A 258 -4.42 -15.95 -14.45
CA ILE A 258 -3.16 -16.53 -14.92
C ILE A 258 -3.47 -17.56 -16.01
N ASP A 259 -4.07 -18.68 -15.65
CA ASP A 259 -4.46 -19.73 -16.59
C ASP A 259 -5.92 -20.09 -16.44
N ASN A 260 -6.59 -20.39 -17.55
CA ASN A 260 -8.01 -20.77 -17.58
C ASN A 260 -8.37 -21.44 -18.91
N GLN A 261 -9.37 -22.33 -18.87
CA GLN A 261 -9.96 -22.95 -20.06
C GLN A 261 -11.31 -22.30 -20.43
N GLY A 262 -11.47 -21.01 -20.11
CA GLY A 262 -12.67 -20.23 -20.34
C GLY A 262 -13.55 -20.06 -19.10
N GLY A 263 -14.79 -19.64 -19.34
CA GLY A 263 -15.75 -19.22 -18.32
C GLY A 263 -16.01 -17.73 -18.36
N GLU A 264 -16.69 -17.21 -17.34
CA GLU A 264 -17.14 -15.83 -17.30
C GLU A 264 -16.95 -15.20 -15.92
N LEU A 265 -16.52 -13.93 -15.91
CA LEU A 265 -16.57 -13.04 -14.77
C LEU A 265 -17.74 -12.09 -14.93
N PHE A 266 -18.69 -12.15 -14.01
CA PHE A 266 -19.82 -11.22 -13.98
C PHE A 266 -19.55 -10.13 -12.97
N LEU A 267 -19.70 -8.88 -13.38
CA LEU A 267 -19.69 -7.70 -12.51
C LEU A 267 -21.12 -7.16 -12.41
N TYR A 268 -21.56 -6.90 -11.18
CA TYR A 268 -22.90 -6.39 -10.86
C TYR A 268 -22.77 -5.04 -10.15
N PRO A 269 -22.79 -3.91 -10.89
CA PRO A 269 -22.81 -2.58 -10.31
C PRO A 269 -23.99 -2.38 -9.36
N LYS A 270 -23.77 -1.65 -8.26
CA LYS A 270 -24.83 -1.35 -7.27
C LYS A 270 -25.94 -0.47 -7.86
N ASP A 271 -25.60 0.38 -8.82
CA ASP A 271 -26.55 1.27 -9.51
C ASP A 271 -27.39 0.54 -10.58
N GLY A 272 -27.16 -0.76 -10.76
CA GLY A 272 -27.87 -1.62 -11.71
C GLY A 272 -27.04 -2.00 -12.93
N GLY A 273 -27.53 -2.99 -13.67
CA GLY A 273 -26.84 -3.58 -14.82
C GLY A 273 -26.01 -4.82 -14.49
N GLU A 274 -25.46 -5.41 -15.54
CA GLU A 274 -24.60 -6.58 -15.49
C GLU A 274 -23.57 -6.46 -16.62
N VAL A 275 -22.31 -6.70 -16.31
CA VAL A 275 -21.22 -6.77 -17.29
C VAL A 275 -20.64 -8.18 -17.23
N SER A 276 -20.56 -8.85 -18.38
CA SER A 276 -19.89 -10.14 -18.52
C SER A 276 -18.55 -9.95 -19.21
N ILE A 277 -17.50 -10.47 -18.59
CA ILE A 277 -16.14 -10.47 -19.12
C ILE A 277 -15.73 -11.93 -19.32
N PRO A 278 -15.49 -12.37 -20.57
CA PRO A 278 -14.97 -13.70 -20.85
C PRO A 278 -13.64 -13.92 -20.14
N LEU A 279 -13.49 -15.08 -19.50
CA LEU A 279 -12.21 -15.44 -18.89
C LEU A 279 -11.27 -15.91 -20.00
N THR A 280 -10.19 -15.15 -20.19
CA THR A 280 -9.08 -15.52 -21.05
C THR A 280 -7.78 -15.46 -20.25
N LYS A 281 -6.76 -16.18 -20.69
CA LYS A 281 -5.44 -16.23 -20.04
C LYS A 281 -4.75 -14.86 -20.11
N ASN A 282 -3.77 -14.62 -19.25
CA ASN A 282 -2.97 -13.39 -19.22
C ASN A 282 -3.80 -12.11 -19.11
N LYS A 283 -4.86 -12.15 -18.31
CA LYS A 283 -5.69 -10.98 -18.04
C LYS A 283 -5.68 -10.65 -16.56
N LEU A 284 -5.50 -9.39 -16.24
CA LEU A 284 -5.70 -8.88 -14.90
C LEU A 284 -6.93 -7.98 -14.89
N VAL A 285 -7.96 -8.39 -14.16
CA VAL A 285 -9.21 -7.63 -14.05
C VAL A 285 -9.21 -6.87 -12.73
N LEU A 286 -9.26 -5.54 -12.83
CA LEU A 286 -9.45 -4.65 -11.70
C LEU A 286 -10.87 -4.14 -11.69
N PHE A 287 -11.51 -4.10 -10.53
CA PHE A 287 -12.83 -3.48 -10.41
C PHE A 287 -13.07 -2.86 -9.04
N ASN A 288 -13.87 -1.81 -9.01
CA ASN A 288 -14.22 -1.09 -7.80
C ASN A 288 -15.26 -1.87 -6.98
N HIS A 289 -14.77 -2.75 -6.11
CA HIS A 289 -15.57 -3.59 -5.22
C HIS A 289 -16.44 -2.77 -4.25
N SER A 290 -16.11 -1.51 -3.96
CA SER A 290 -17.01 -0.66 -3.17
C SER A 290 -18.30 -0.30 -3.92
N LYS A 291 -18.26 -0.30 -5.27
CA LYS A 291 -19.38 0.05 -6.16
C LYS A 291 -20.04 -1.15 -6.84
N MET A 292 -19.42 -2.33 -6.82
CA MET A 292 -19.99 -3.52 -7.47
C MET A 292 -19.69 -4.81 -6.72
N SER A 293 -20.60 -5.77 -6.88
CA SER A 293 -20.37 -7.19 -6.50
C SER A 293 -20.02 -7.98 -7.75
N TYR A 294 -19.55 -9.22 -7.60
CA TYR A 294 -19.11 -10.02 -8.74
C TYR A 294 -19.44 -11.51 -8.58
N SER A 295 -19.32 -12.28 -9.65
CA SER A 295 -19.35 -13.75 -9.64
C SER A 295 -18.31 -14.27 -10.61
N TYR A 296 -17.37 -15.06 -10.10
CA TYR A 296 -16.30 -15.66 -10.88
C TYR A 296 -16.63 -17.11 -11.20
N LYS A 297 -16.89 -17.42 -12.47
CA LYS A 297 -17.32 -18.73 -12.94
C LYS A 297 -16.32 -19.30 -13.96
N PRO A 298 -15.17 -19.83 -13.50
CA PRO A 298 -14.22 -20.49 -14.39
C PRO A 298 -14.87 -21.69 -15.09
N GLN A 299 -14.22 -22.22 -16.13
CA GLN A 299 -14.49 -23.51 -16.75
C GLN A 299 -13.17 -24.27 -16.93
N GLY A 300 -13.24 -25.60 -16.85
CA GLY A 300 -12.07 -26.47 -16.94
C GLY A 300 -11.00 -26.16 -15.89
N GLU A 301 -9.74 -26.36 -16.23
CA GLU A 301 -8.63 -25.96 -15.37
C GLU A 301 -8.52 -24.43 -15.30
N SER A 302 -8.34 -23.89 -14.09
CA SER A 302 -8.28 -22.45 -13.89
C SER A 302 -7.52 -22.09 -12.61
N LEU A 303 -6.64 -21.11 -12.74
CA LEU A 303 -5.88 -20.45 -11.69
C LEU A 303 -6.09 -18.94 -11.79
N ALA A 304 -6.51 -18.33 -10.69
CA ALA A 304 -6.46 -16.89 -10.53
C ALA A 304 -5.82 -16.49 -9.21
N VAL A 305 -5.09 -15.38 -9.16
CA VAL A 305 -4.63 -14.77 -7.91
C VAL A 305 -5.47 -13.54 -7.63
N GLN A 306 -5.93 -13.40 -6.39
CA GLN A 306 -6.83 -12.33 -6.00
C GLN A 306 -6.28 -11.56 -4.80
N ALA A 307 -6.29 -10.24 -4.89
CA ALA A 307 -5.95 -9.32 -3.81
C ALA A 307 -6.83 -8.06 -3.89
N TRP A 308 -6.82 -7.27 -2.83
CA TRP A 308 -7.55 -6.00 -2.77
C TRP A 308 -6.64 -4.87 -2.35
N MET A 309 -6.84 -3.72 -2.99
CA MET A 309 -6.42 -2.45 -2.41
C MET A 309 -7.43 -2.03 -1.35
N LEU A 310 -6.91 -1.77 -0.16
CA LEU A 310 -7.66 -1.31 0.99
C LEU A 310 -7.46 0.20 1.13
N GLY A 311 -8.55 0.91 1.38
CA GLY A 311 -8.51 2.31 1.76
C GLY A 311 -8.34 2.47 3.27
N ASP A 312 -8.22 3.72 3.71
CA ASP A 312 -8.24 4.03 5.13
C ASP A 312 -9.44 3.39 5.83
N MET A 313 -9.19 2.89 7.04
CA MET A 313 -10.29 2.61 7.96
C MET A 313 -11.10 3.90 8.09
N PRO A 314 -12.42 3.89 7.83
CA PRO A 314 -13.24 5.05 8.10
C PRO A 314 -13.06 5.37 9.58
N GLY A 315 -12.32 6.44 9.86
CA GLY A 315 -12.01 6.83 11.22
C GLY A 315 -13.33 6.99 11.96
N PHE A 316 -13.40 6.49 13.19
CA PHE A 316 -14.47 6.90 14.07
C PHE A 316 -14.34 8.40 14.24
N GLN A 317 -15.19 9.18 13.56
CA GLN A 317 -15.36 10.58 13.91
C GLN A 317 -16.03 10.58 15.27
N LEU A 318 -15.20 10.79 16.28
CA LEU A 318 -15.55 10.80 17.67
C LEU A 318 -16.45 12.03 17.90
N SER A 319 -17.73 11.87 17.63
CA SER A 319 -18.70 12.98 17.62
C SER A 319 -18.92 13.53 19.03
N ARG A 320 -19.01 12.63 20.01
CA ARG A 320 -19.17 12.96 21.44
C ARG A 320 -18.84 11.71 22.26
N ILE A 321 -17.94 11.83 23.24
CA ILE A 321 -17.82 10.78 24.27
C ILE A 321 -18.74 11.14 25.41
N GLU A 322 -19.73 10.33 25.71
CA GLU A 322 -20.51 10.41 26.95
C GLU A 322 -20.05 9.30 27.88
N GLY A 323 -19.64 9.67 29.10
CA GLY A 323 -19.03 8.74 30.06
C GLY A 323 -18.16 9.48 31.07
N GLY A 324 -17.75 8.77 32.13
CA GLY A 324 -16.80 9.29 33.10
C GLY A 324 -15.40 9.42 32.52
N ASN A 325 -14.51 10.11 33.24
CA ASN A 325 -13.13 10.30 32.80
C ASN A 325 -12.35 8.97 32.70
N GLN A 326 -12.75 7.94 33.46
CA GLN A 326 -12.11 6.63 33.41
C GLN A 326 -12.37 5.90 32.10
N GLU A 327 -13.62 5.86 31.62
CA GLU A 327 -13.93 5.20 30.34
C GLU A 327 -13.26 5.94 29.16
N ARG A 328 -13.16 7.28 29.26
CA ARG A 328 -12.48 8.12 28.25
C ARG A 328 -10.98 7.83 28.16
N GLN A 329 -10.29 7.72 29.30
CA GLN A 329 -8.85 7.46 29.34
C GLN A 329 -8.50 6.06 28.83
N ALA A 330 -9.31 5.05 29.21
CA ALA A 330 -9.15 3.68 28.74
C ALA A 330 -9.30 3.58 27.21
N LEU A 331 -10.26 4.29 26.63
CA LEU A 331 -10.48 4.31 25.18
C LEU A 331 -9.33 4.97 24.40
N MET A 332 -8.62 5.92 25.00
CA MET A 332 -7.46 6.58 24.41
C MET A 332 -6.13 5.82 24.63
N GLY A 333 -6.17 4.63 25.23
CA GLY A 333 -4.97 3.84 25.53
C GLY A 333 -4.06 4.47 26.59
N ILE A 334 -4.55 5.49 27.32
CA ILE A 334 -3.82 6.14 28.40
C ILE A 334 -4.03 5.28 29.65
N VAL A 335 -3.22 4.26 29.82
CA VAL A 335 -3.18 3.46 31.07
C VAL A 335 -2.37 4.22 32.10
N GLY A 336 -3.01 5.20 32.74
CA GLY A 336 -2.45 5.89 33.90
C GLY A 336 -2.40 4.97 35.11
N ALA A 337 -1.53 5.29 36.09
CA ALA A 337 -1.60 4.67 37.41
C ALA A 337 -3.04 4.78 37.97
N PRO A 338 -3.51 3.77 38.73
CA PRO A 338 -4.84 3.84 39.33
C PRO A 338 -4.99 5.14 40.11
N MET A 339 -6.09 5.87 39.89
CA MET A 339 -6.33 7.13 40.58
C MET A 339 -6.26 6.88 42.09
N PRO A 340 -5.44 7.64 42.83
CA PRO A 340 -5.37 7.50 44.28
C PRO A 340 -6.75 7.67 44.91
N GLU A 341 -7.12 6.76 45.80
CA GLU A 341 -8.31 6.92 46.63
C GLU A 341 -8.09 8.03 47.67
N GLY A 342 -9.14 8.79 48.00
CA GLY A 342 -9.09 9.83 49.04
C GLY A 342 -9.28 11.26 48.53
N PHE A 343 -8.75 12.21 49.29
CA PHE A 343 -8.88 13.65 49.03
C PHE A 343 -8.18 14.05 47.73
N LYS A 344 -8.90 14.77 46.87
CA LYS A 344 -8.40 15.25 45.59
C LYS A 344 -8.09 16.74 45.68
N ALA A 345 -6.87 17.12 45.30
CA ALA A 345 -6.52 18.52 45.10
C ALA A 345 -6.84 18.91 43.65
N ASN A 346 -7.50 20.05 43.48
CA ASN A 346 -7.72 20.65 42.17
C ASN A 346 -6.59 21.63 41.88
N ILE A 347 -6.01 21.55 40.68
CA ILE A 347 -5.11 22.58 40.16
C ILE A 347 -6.00 23.71 39.65
N MET A 348 -6.09 24.80 40.40
CA MET A 348 -6.98 25.93 40.07
C MET A 348 -6.34 26.92 39.10
N SER A 349 -5.01 26.98 39.07
CA SER A 349 -4.21 27.87 38.24
C SER A 349 -2.79 27.32 38.10
N MET A 350 -2.07 27.77 37.07
CA MET A 350 -0.69 27.42 36.78
C MET A 350 -0.04 28.57 36.01
N SER A 351 1.19 28.94 36.39
CA SER A 351 2.10 29.73 35.55
C SER A 351 3.37 28.91 35.30
N THR A 352 4.01 29.13 34.14
CA THR A 352 5.16 28.35 33.70
C THR A 352 6.20 29.25 33.06
N ARG A 353 7.48 29.05 33.39
CA ARG A 353 8.61 29.55 32.62
C ARG A 353 9.57 28.40 32.33
N TYR A 354 9.61 27.98 31.08
CA TYR A 354 10.43 26.86 30.61
C TYR A 354 11.33 27.26 29.44
N PRO A 355 12.38 26.48 29.13
CA PRO A 355 13.18 26.63 27.93
C PRO A 355 12.31 26.70 26.66
N GLY A 356 12.83 27.32 25.60
CA GLY A 356 12.08 27.49 24.34
C GLY A 356 11.06 28.63 24.34
N ASP A 357 11.23 29.64 25.20
CA ASP A 357 10.32 30.80 25.36
C ASP A 357 8.89 30.42 25.78
N SER A 358 8.75 29.29 26.49
CA SER A 358 7.48 28.78 26.99
C SER A 358 7.07 29.49 28.29
N LYS A 359 6.57 30.73 28.14
CA LYS A 359 6.26 31.66 29.24
C LYS A 359 4.86 31.55 29.84
N GLU A 360 4.04 30.63 29.34
CA GLU A 360 2.68 30.41 29.81
C GLU A 360 2.26 28.96 29.57
N PRO A 361 1.26 28.44 30.33
CA PRO A 361 0.78 27.06 30.18
C PRO A 361 0.48 26.64 28.75
N PHE A 362 -0.11 27.54 27.95
CA PHE A 362 -0.48 27.26 26.57
C PHE A 362 0.74 27.18 25.64
N ALA A 363 1.72 28.06 25.84
CA ALA A 363 2.98 28.03 25.09
C ALA A 363 3.75 26.74 25.40
N TYR A 364 3.84 26.37 26.69
CA TYR A 364 4.43 25.11 27.11
C TYR A 364 3.71 23.90 26.50
N TRP A 365 2.38 23.89 26.53
CA TRP A 365 1.61 22.80 25.93
C TRP A 365 1.84 22.68 24.43
N THR A 366 1.86 23.81 23.71
CA THR A 366 2.12 23.85 22.27
C THR A 366 3.51 23.29 21.94
N MET A 367 4.53 23.72 22.70
CA MET A 367 5.89 23.22 22.57
C MET A 367 5.97 21.69 22.74
N GLN A 368 5.30 21.15 23.76
CA GLN A 368 5.25 19.70 24.04
C GLN A 368 4.52 18.92 22.93
N MET A 369 3.37 19.43 22.47
CA MET A 369 2.58 18.79 21.40
C MET A 369 3.36 18.70 20.07
N HIS A 370 4.25 19.66 19.81
CA HIS A 370 5.10 19.67 18.63
C HIS A 370 6.46 18.98 18.84
N ALA A 371 6.71 18.38 20.01
CA ALA A 371 7.97 17.72 20.35
C ALA A 371 9.20 18.62 20.07
N THR A 372 9.10 19.91 20.42
CA THR A 372 10.14 20.91 20.10
C THR A 372 11.39 20.69 20.95
N ASP A 373 12.55 20.58 20.30
CA ASP A 373 13.84 20.54 21.01
C ASP A 373 14.23 21.95 21.50
N CYS A 374 14.35 22.09 22.82
CA CYS A 374 14.69 23.35 23.49
C CYS A 374 16.07 23.31 24.17
N VAL A 375 16.85 22.27 23.88
CA VAL A 375 18.21 22.12 24.38
C VAL A 375 19.15 22.97 23.52
N THR A 376 19.91 23.85 24.17
CA THR A 376 20.92 24.68 23.51
C THR A 376 22.27 24.46 24.16
N GLU A 377 23.33 24.94 23.50
CA GLU A 377 24.63 25.07 24.15
C GLU A 377 24.53 26.02 25.36
N TRP A 378 25.41 25.84 26.34
CA TRP A 378 25.46 26.67 27.55
C TRP A 378 25.70 28.15 27.17
N PRO A 379 24.80 29.08 27.55
CA PRO A 379 25.00 30.48 27.21
C PRO A 379 26.25 31.04 27.88
N ILE A 380 27.14 31.66 27.10
CA ILE A 380 28.41 32.25 27.59
C ILE A 380 28.21 33.26 28.73
N ILE A 381 27.05 33.91 28.79
CA ILE A 381 26.67 34.85 29.85
C ILE A 381 26.49 34.17 31.22
N ARG A 382 26.30 32.85 31.26
CA ARG A 382 26.28 32.08 32.51
C ARG A 382 27.71 31.80 32.97
N PHE A 383 28.48 31.14 32.11
CA PHE A 383 29.92 30.93 32.22
C PHE A 383 30.44 30.32 30.92
N ASP A 384 31.76 30.31 30.74
CA ASP A 384 32.43 29.71 29.59
C ASP A 384 32.55 28.19 29.75
N ILE A 385 31.67 27.45 29.07
CA ILE A 385 31.64 25.99 29.13
C ILE A 385 32.84 25.34 28.44
N ASP A 386 33.50 26.00 27.48
CA ASP A 386 34.63 25.40 26.77
C ASP A 386 35.79 25.10 27.74
N LEU A 387 35.91 25.89 28.80
CA LEU A 387 36.86 25.67 29.89
C LEU A 387 36.56 24.40 30.71
N TYR A 388 35.31 23.96 30.74
CA TYR A 388 34.83 22.87 31.59
C TYR A 388 34.34 21.65 30.80
N TYR A 389 34.20 21.70 29.49
CA TYR A 389 33.74 20.56 28.69
C TYR A 389 34.87 19.55 28.41
N SER A 390 34.53 18.26 28.42
CA SER A 390 35.33 17.14 27.92
C SER A 390 34.49 16.34 26.91
N PRO A 391 34.95 16.18 25.65
CA PRO A 391 34.17 15.53 24.60
C PRO A 391 34.12 14.00 24.70
N ASP A 392 35.01 13.37 25.49
CA ASP A 392 34.99 11.92 25.69
C ASP A 392 34.13 11.56 26.91
N PRO A 393 32.95 10.93 26.72
CA PRO A 393 32.08 10.54 27.83
C PRO A 393 32.68 9.43 28.72
N ASN A 394 33.75 8.75 28.28
CA ASN A 394 34.47 7.75 29.08
C ASN A 394 35.63 8.36 29.88
N ASP A 395 35.98 9.61 29.64
CA ASP A 395 37.06 10.31 30.33
C ASP A 395 36.50 11.10 31.53
N VAL A 396 36.53 10.47 32.71
CA VAL A 396 36.12 11.13 33.97
C VAL A 396 37.24 12.02 34.48
N ILE A 397 37.38 13.21 33.86
CA ILE A 397 38.32 14.24 34.31
C ILE A 397 37.69 15.03 35.46
N PHE A 398 38.37 15.09 36.60
CA PHE A 398 37.90 15.87 37.75
C PHE A 398 37.73 17.35 37.39
N GLY A 399 36.55 17.91 37.65
CA GLY A 399 36.22 19.31 37.36
C GLY A 399 35.79 19.60 35.92
N LYS A 400 35.61 18.57 35.07
CA LYS A 400 35.04 18.68 33.73
C LYS A 400 33.60 18.13 33.68
N SER A 401 32.82 18.64 32.72
CA SER A 401 31.48 18.19 32.35
C SER A 401 31.55 17.38 31.06
N TYR A 402 30.80 16.28 30.99
CA TYR A 402 30.62 15.48 29.79
C TYR A 402 29.51 16.03 28.86
N THR A 403 28.79 17.07 29.29
CA THR A 403 27.77 17.76 28.48
C THR A 403 28.08 19.26 28.40
N ASN A 404 27.89 19.84 27.22
CA ASN A 404 27.88 21.29 26.98
C ASN A 404 26.48 21.83 26.62
N HIS A 405 25.45 21.00 26.70
CA HIS A 405 24.08 21.32 26.30
C HIS A 405 23.10 21.23 27.47
N GLY A 406 22.09 22.11 27.47
CA GLY A 406 21.01 22.14 28.47
C GLY A 406 19.82 23.01 28.05
N GLY A 407 18.72 22.93 28.79
CA GLY A 407 17.58 23.81 28.60
C GLY A 407 17.71 25.07 29.44
N PHE A 408 17.70 26.24 28.79
CA PHE A 408 17.92 27.52 29.47
C PHE A 408 16.76 28.50 29.27
N LEU A 409 16.44 29.21 30.36
CA LEU A 409 15.67 30.45 30.30
C LEU A 409 16.56 31.58 29.80
N ARG A 410 15.95 32.63 29.23
CA ARG A 410 16.68 33.84 28.84
C ARG A 410 17.28 34.49 30.09
N TYR A 411 18.39 35.19 29.92
CA TYR A 411 19.10 35.77 31.06
C TYR A 411 18.23 36.79 31.80
N GLU A 412 17.47 37.60 31.07
CA GLU A 412 16.58 38.61 31.63
C GLU A 412 15.46 37.98 32.49
N GLU A 413 14.99 36.79 32.13
CA GLU A 413 13.90 36.08 32.83
C GLU A 413 14.28 35.58 34.22
N ILE A 414 15.58 35.37 34.46
CA ILE A 414 16.10 34.89 35.74
C ILE A 414 16.68 36.03 36.58
N THR A 415 17.16 37.11 35.96
CA THR A 415 17.84 38.21 36.67
C THR A 415 16.91 39.35 37.02
N ASN A 416 15.91 39.61 36.18
CA ASN A 416 15.00 40.72 36.41
C ASN A 416 14.01 40.36 37.52
N LEU A 417 13.60 41.39 38.24
CA LEU A 417 12.53 41.34 39.23
C LEU A 417 11.90 42.72 39.27
N ASP A 418 10.57 42.80 39.20
CA ASP A 418 9.86 44.01 39.58
C ASP A 418 9.88 44.17 41.11
N ASN A 419 10.99 44.67 41.64
CA ASN A 419 11.21 44.74 43.09
C ASN A 419 10.27 45.75 43.76
N GLU A 420 9.85 46.80 43.06
CA GLU A 420 8.88 47.78 43.57
C GLU A 420 7.51 47.12 43.78
N PHE A 421 7.05 46.29 42.82
CA PHE A 421 5.81 45.53 42.95
C PHE A 421 5.79 44.65 44.21
N PHE A 422 6.90 43.97 44.53
CA PHE A 422 7.02 43.13 45.72
C PHE A 422 7.43 43.89 47.00
N SER A 423 7.57 45.23 46.93
CA SER A 423 8.05 46.06 48.05
C SER A 423 9.42 45.64 48.59
N ILE A 424 10.31 45.20 47.69
CA ILE A 424 11.68 44.78 47.99
C ILE A 424 12.64 45.92 47.65
N ALA A 425 13.50 46.30 48.59
CA ALA A 425 14.50 47.35 48.36
C ALA A 425 15.50 46.92 47.27
N GLU A 426 15.99 47.87 46.47
CA GLU A 426 16.93 47.57 45.36
C GLU A 426 18.18 46.80 45.84
N ALA A 427 18.75 47.19 46.99
CA ALA A 427 19.91 46.52 47.58
C ALA A 427 19.61 45.06 48.00
N GLU A 428 18.37 44.79 48.45
CA GLU A 428 17.94 43.45 48.80
C GLU A 428 17.70 42.62 47.53
N ALA A 429 16.98 43.19 46.55
CA ALA A 429 16.74 42.55 45.26
C ALA A 429 18.04 42.16 44.57
N ALA A 430 19.07 43.02 44.61
CA ALA A 430 20.38 42.75 44.03
C ALA A 430 21.07 41.52 44.64
N CYS A 431 20.86 41.25 45.93
CA CYS A 431 21.43 40.11 46.63
C CYS A 431 20.52 38.87 46.65
N MET A 432 19.27 38.98 46.18
CA MET A 432 18.36 37.83 46.08
C MET A 432 18.90 36.80 45.10
N SER A 433 18.74 35.53 45.44
CA SER A 433 19.03 34.43 44.52
C SER A 433 18.06 34.46 43.33
N LEU A 434 18.53 34.07 42.15
CA LEU A 434 17.72 34.08 40.91
C LEU A 434 16.43 33.26 41.04
N ASN A 435 16.49 32.13 41.75
CA ASN A 435 15.31 31.29 42.00
C ASN A 435 14.25 32.01 42.85
N GLN A 436 14.67 32.76 43.88
CA GLN A 436 13.73 33.53 44.72
C GLN A 436 13.03 34.63 43.91
N ARG A 437 13.77 35.32 43.03
CA ARG A 437 13.18 36.33 42.13
C ARG A 437 12.09 35.72 41.25
N MET A 438 12.39 34.59 40.60
CA MET A 438 11.41 33.88 39.78
C MET A 438 10.20 33.39 40.57
N PHE A 439 10.40 32.87 41.80
CA PHE A 439 9.28 32.41 42.62
C PHE A 439 8.31 33.53 43.02
N CYS A 440 8.80 34.76 43.21
CA CYS A 440 7.93 35.92 43.47
C CYS A 440 6.97 36.17 42.30
N GLU A 441 7.49 36.26 41.08
CA GLU A 441 6.69 36.54 39.88
C GLU A 441 5.78 35.37 39.50
N ILE A 442 6.33 34.16 39.35
CA ILE A 442 5.56 32.97 38.95
C ILE A 442 4.50 32.62 40.02
N GLY A 443 4.85 32.80 41.29
CA GLY A 443 3.92 32.58 42.41
C GLY A 443 2.75 33.55 42.36
N TYR A 444 3.00 34.83 42.04
CA TYR A 444 1.95 35.83 41.88
C TYR A 444 1.10 35.56 40.62
N GLU A 445 1.72 35.23 39.48
CA GLU A 445 1.00 34.90 38.24
C GLU A 445 0.08 33.67 38.38
N ALA A 446 0.41 32.75 39.29
CA ALA A 446 -0.38 31.56 39.57
C ALA A 446 -1.52 31.79 40.58
N LEU A 447 -1.50 32.86 41.38
CA LEU A 447 -2.60 33.24 42.26
C LEU A 447 -3.75 33.89 41.48
#